data_AF-A0A2A9KG41-F1
#
_entry.id   AF-A0A2A9KG41-F1
#
_cell.length_a   1.000
_cell.length_b   1.000
_cell.length_c   1.000
_cell.angle_alpha   90.00
_cell.angle_beta   90.00
_cell.angle_gamma   90.00
#
_symmetry.space_group_name_H-M   'P 1'
#
loop_
_entity.id
_entity.type
_entity.pdbx_description
1 polymer ?
#
loop_
_entity_poly.entity_id
_entity_poly.type
_entity_poly.pdbx_seq_one_letter_code
_entity_poly.pdbx_strand_id
1 'polypeptide(L)'
;MSRGLASRYQPVLVALHWLLALLIIGLLCLGFFVLADMPNTNPKKLEILVWHMTGGICVLALMILRLLIRIRSARPATATSGSPLLDRLASMAHYSFYLIVFLIIASGWATGWFIRGVFQHPGELLPNNFTTFPTFQVHAVLATMLATLIAAHIAAALFHQFVLKDGLFRRMWFGRRTIVPAEK
;
A
#
# COMPACT_ATOMS: atom_id res chain seq x y z
N MET A 1 -17.59 12.68 -22.42
CA MET A 1 -16.76 11.89 -23.36
C MET A 1 -16.57 10.49 -22.81
N SER A 2 -17.27 9.50 -23.39
CA SER A 2 -17.00 8.09 -23.11
C SER A 2 -15.55 7.77 -23.51
N ARG A 3 -14.73 7.31 -22.57
CA ARG A 3 -13.34 6.93 -22.84
C ARG A 3 -13.34 5.48 -23.30
N GLY A 4 -12.67 5.21 -24.43
CA GLY A 4 -12.51 3.84 -24.94
C GLY A 4 -11.86 2.88 -23.94
N LEU A 5 -12.17 1.60 -24.06
CA LEU A 5 -11.63 0.55 -23.20
C LEU A 5 -10.21 0.17 -23.63
N ALA A 6 -9.31 -0.03 -22.66
CA ALA A 6 -7.93 -0.44 -22.92
C ALA A 6 -7.73 -1.95 -22.71
N SER A 7 -6.80 -2.58 -23.43
CA SER A 7 -6.44 -3.98 -23.17
C SER A 7 -5.72 -4.19 -21.83
N ARG A 8 -5.07 -3.14 -21.29
CA ARG A 8 -4.34 -3.16 -20.00
C ARG A 8 -4.19 -1.77 -19.38
N TYR A 9 -3.74 -1.71 -18.12
CA TYR A 9 -3.48 -0.45 -17.45
C TYR A 9 -2.36 0.35 -18.14
N GLN A 10 -2.36 1.67 -17.95
CA GLN A 10 -1.28 2.51 -18.48
C GLN A 10 0.07 2.10 -17.87
N PRO A 11 1.18 2.14 -18.64
CA PRO A 11 2.50 1.72 -18.15
C PRO A 11 2.93 2.41 -16.86
N VAL A 12 2.63 3.71 -16.72
CA VAL A 12 2.91 4.48 -15.50
C VAL A 12 2.16 3.92 -14.28
N LEU A 13 0.90 3.48 -14.45
CA LEU A 13 0.13 2.86 -13.36
C LEU A 13 0.70 1.49 -12.96
N VAL A 14 1.21 0.74 -13.93
CA VAL A 14 1.88 -0.54 -13.69
C VAL A 14 3.18 -0.31 -12.92
N ALA A 15 4.03 0.64 -13.38
CA ALA A 15 5.26 0.98 -12.69
C ALA A 15 5.00 1.47 -11.25
N LEU A 16 4.05 2.39 -11.06
CA LEU A 16 3.67 2.86 -9.72
C LEU A 16 3.12 1.75 -8.84
N HIS A 17 2.37 0.78 -9.39
CA HIS A 17 1.88 -0.35 -8.62
C HIS A 17 3.02 -1.21 -8.08
N TRP A 18 3.96 -1.62 -8.93
CA TRP A 18 5.09 -2.46 -8.52
C TRP A 18 6.05 -1.72 -7.59
N LEU A 19 6.31 -0.43 -7.83
CA LEU A 19 7.09 0.41 -6.92
C LEU A 19 6.45 0.49 -5.54
N LEU A 20 5.14 0.79 -5.46
CA LEU A 20 4.41 0.83 -4.20
C LEU A 20 4.40 -0.52 -3.50
N ALA A 21 4.21 -1.62 -4.24
CA ALA A 21 4.24 -2.97 -3.67
C ALA A 21 5.59 -3.26 -3.00
N LEU A 22 6.70 -2.96 -3.69
CA LEU A 22 8.05 -3.15 -3.14
C LEU A 22 8.28 -2.27 -1.90
N LEU A 23 7.93 -0.99 -1.95
CA LEU A 23 8.11 -0.06 -0.84
C LEU A 23 7.28 -0.46 0.39
N ILE A 24 6.01 -0.82 0.19
CA ILE A 24 5.12 -1.23 1.28
C ILE A 24 5.62 -2.52 1.93
N ILE A 25 5.99 -3.54 1.13
CA ILE A 25 6.54 -4.79 1.67
C ILE A 25 7.84 -4.52 2.43
N GLY A 26 8.74 -3.70 1.88
CA GLY A 26 9.99 -3.31 2.54
C GLY A 26 9.75 -2.61 3.87
N LEU A 27 8.80 -1.67 3.94
CA LEU A 27 8.44 -0.97 5.17
C LEU A 27 7.79 -1.90 6.20
N LEU A 28 6.91 -2.82 5.78
CA LEU A 28 6.33 -3.82 6.66
C LEU A 28 7.41 -4.74 7.24
N CYS A 29 8.35 -5.21 6.42
CA CYS A 29 9.49 -6.01 6.90
C CYS A 29 10.36 -5.22 7.87
N LEU A 30 10.65 -3.95 7.57
CA LEU A 30 11.40 -3.06 8.46
C LEU A 30 10.67 -2.85 9.80
N GLY A 31 9.34 -2.71 9.75
CA GLY A 31 8.51 -2.58 10.95
C GLY A 31 8.52 -3.84 11.81
N PHE A 32 8.12 -4.98 11.22
CA PHE A 32 7.91 -6.23 11.96
C PHE A 32 9.19 -6.97 12.36
N PHE A 33 10.24 -6.93 11.53
CA PHE A 33 11.42 -7.79 11.72
C PHE A 33 12.68 -7.01 12.12
N VAL A 34 12.63 -5.68 12.14
CA VAL A 34 13.79 -4.85 12.53
C VAL A 34 13.41 -3.91 13.67
N LEU A 35 12.41 -3.06 13.46
CA LEU A 35 12.01 -2.06 14.46
C LEU A 35 11.32 -2.68 15.68
N ALA A 36 10.52 -3.74 15.50
CA ALA A 36 9.85 -4.42 16.61
C ALA A 36 10.86 -5.08 17.58
N ASP A 37 11.90 -5.72 17.04
CA ASP A 37 12.88 -6.48 17.82
C ASP A 37 14.04 -5.63 18.37
N MET A 38 14.22 -4.41 17.83
CA MET A 38 15.29 -3.51 18.27
C MET A 38 14.91 -2.80 19.58
N PRO A 39 15.75 -2.83 20.65
CA PRO A 39 15.48 -2.07 21.86
C PRO A 39 15.42 -0.56 21.62
N ASN A 40 14.52 0.15 22.32
CA ASN A 40 14.42 1.62 22.20
C ASN A 40 15.67 2.37 22.70
N THR A 41 16.49 1.72 23.53
CA THR A 41 17.81 2.21 23.97
C THR A 41 18.89 2.12 22.89
N ASN A 42 18.64 1.40 21.79
CA ASN A 42 19.62 1.30 20.71
C ASN A 42 19.71 2.64 19.96
N PRO A 43 20.90 3.28 19.88
CA PRO A 43 21.06 4.59 19.27
C PRO A 43 20.69 4.60 17.77
N LYS A 44 20.78 3.46 17.07
CA LYS A 44 20.40 3.36 15.65
C LYS A 44 18.89 3.31 15.43
N LYS A 45 18.08 3.03 16.47
CA LYS A 45 16.64 2.85 16.30
C LYS A 45 15.96 4.12 15.82
N LEU A 46 16.38 5.27 16.34
CA LEU A 46 15.84 6.57 15.94
C LEU A 46 16.08 6.84 14.45
N GLU A 47 17.29 6.59 13.96
CA GLU A 47 17.64 6.77 12.55
C GLU A 47 16.77 5.89 11.64
N ILE A 48 16.64 4.60 11.98
CA ILE A 48 15.83 3.65 11.21
C ILE A 48 14.34 4.04 11.26
N LEU A 49 13.86 4.54 12.39
CA LEU A 49 12.48 5.02 12.54
C LEU A 49 12.23 6.25 11.64
N VAL A 50 13.18 7.18 11.54
CA VAL A 50 13.10 8.32 10.62
C VAL A 50 13.04 7.86 9.16
N TRP A 51 13.85 6.87 8.77
CA TRP A 51 13.78 6.27 7.44
C TRP A 51 12.42 5.59 7.18
N HIS A 52 11.90 4.85 8.16
CA HIS A 52 10.59 4.22 8.07
C HIS A 52 9.45 5.24 7.90
N MET A 53 9.46 6.31 8.71
CA MET A 53 8.47 7.39 8.62
C MET A 53 8.55 8.14 7.28
N THR A 54 9.77 8.47 6.83
CA THR A 54 10.01 9.10 5.53
C THR A 54 9.48 8.22 4.39
N GLY A 55 9.80 6.92 4.43
CA GLY A 55 9.31 5.95 3.45
C GLY A 55 7.78 5.86 3.45
N GLY A 56 7.14 5.88 4.62
CA GLY A 56 5.69 5.95 4.74
C GLY A 56 5.09 7.17 4.04
N ILE A 57 5.65 8.37 4.26
CA ILE A 57 5.21 9.60 3.58
C ILE A 57 5.40 9.49 2.06
N CYS A 58 6.52 8.93 1.60
CA CYS A 58 6.76 8.67 0.17
C CYS A 58 5.69 7.73 -0.42
N VAL A 59 5.31 6.67 0.29
CA VAL A 59 4.23 5.76 -0.12
C VAL A 59 2.90 6.52 -0.25
N LEU A 60 2.55 7.40 0.70
CA LEU A 60 1.33 8.21 0.61
C LEU A 60 1.33 9.08 -0.66
N ALA A 61 2.42 9.80 -0.90
CA ALA A 61 2.55 10.68 -2.08
C ALA A 61 2.43 9.89 -3.39
N LEU A 62 3.12 8.77 -3.51
CA LEU A 62 3.06 7.90 -4.69
C LEU A 62 1.68 7.25 -4.86
N MET A 63 1.00 6.91 -3.77
CA MET A 63 -0.35 6.38 -3.80
C MET A 63 -1.37 7.42 -4.29
N ILE A 64 -1.25 8.67 -3.83
CA ILE A 64 -2.07 9.79 -4.32
C ILE A 64 -1.82 10.01 -5.80
N LEU A 65 -0.56 10.09 -6.22
CA LEU A 65 -0.18 10.21 -7.63
C LEU A 65 -0.79 9.08 -8.47
N ARG A 66 -0.67 7.83 -8.01
CA ARG A 66 -1.26 6.66 -8.67
C ARG A 66 -2.77 6.78 -8.79
N LEU A 67 -3.46 7.24 -7.73
CA LEU A 67 -4.92 7.44 -7.75
C LEU A 67 -5.32 8.53 -8.76
N LEU A 68 -4.62 9.67 -8.75
CA LEU A 68 -4.83 10.80 -9.66
C LEU A 68 -4.63 10.42 -11.13
N ILE A 69 -3.64 9.57 -11.42
CA ILE A 69 -3.45 9.03 -12.77
C ILE A 69 -4.58 8.03 -13.07
N ARG A 70 -4.90 7.12 -12.14
CA ARG A 70 -5.94 6.08 -12.35
C ARG A 70 -7.31 6.66 -12.67
N ILE A 71 -7.71 7.79 -12.08
CA ILE A 71 -8.98 8.47 -12.41
C ILE A 71 -8.92 9.20 -13.75
N ARG A 72 -7.73 9.61 -14.19
CA ARG A 72 -7.47 10.29 -15.47
C ARG A 72 -7.03 9.38 -16.62
N SER A 73 -6.92 8.07 -16.42
CA SER A 73 -6.55 7.12 -17.49
C SER A 73 -7.74 6.29 -17.96
N ALA A 74 -7.78 5.95 -19.26
CA ALA A 74 -8.68 4.89 -19.73
C ALA A 74 -8.30 3.55 -19.10
N ARG A 75 -9.29 2.85 -18.55
CA ARG A 75 -9.11 1.61 -17.79
C ARG A 75 -9.47 0.39 -18.64
N PRO A 76 -8.89 -0.78 -18.34
CA PRO A 76 -9.41 -2.03 -18.88
C PRO A 76 -10.86 -2.28 -18.48
N ALA A 77 -11.55 -3.06 -19.29
CA ALA A 77 -12.86 -3.60 -18.93
C ALA A 77 -12.76 -4.29 -17.56
N THR A 78 -13.82 -4.21 -16.75
CA THR A 78 -13.87 -4.89 -15.45
C THR A 78 -13.57 -6.38 -15.66
N ALA A 79 -12.64 -6.93 -14.88
CA ALA A 79 -12.40 -8.37 -14.92
C ALA A 79 -13.52 -9.07 -14.16
N THR A 80 -13.95 -10.22 -14.65
CA THR A 80 -14.88 -11.09 -13.93
C THR A 80 -14.24 -12.45 -13.74
N SER A 81 -14.38 -12.98 -12.54
CA SER A 81 -14.03 -14.35 -12.17
C SER A 81 -15.16 -15.35 -12.51
N GLY A 82 -16.29 -14.88 -13.03
CA GLY A 82 -17.53 -15.67 -13.15
C GLY A 82 -18.33 -15.77 -11.84
N SER A 83 -17.80 -15.25 -10.72
CA SER A 83 -18.48 -15.20 -9.43
C SER A 83 -18.72 -13.75 -9.00
N PRO A 84 -19.99 -13.29 -8.90
CA PRO A 84 -20.31 -11.94 -8.45
C PRO A 84 -19.76 -11.61 -7.06
N LEU A 85 -19.65 -12.61 -6.18
CA LEU A 85 -19.09 -12.46 -4.84
C LEU A 85 -17.59 -12.14 -4.90
N LEU A 86 -16.82 -12.94 -5.65
CA LEU A 86 -15.37 -12.73 -5.79
C LEU A 86 -15.06 -11.39 -6.46
N ASP A 87 -15.85 -11.01 -7.47
CA ASP A 87 -15.69 -9.73 -8.16
C ASP A 87 -15.95 -8.54 -7.21
N ARG A 88 -16.97 -8.66 -6.33
CA ARG A 88 -17.26 -7.66 -5.30
C ARG A 88 -16.15 -7.57 -4.26
N LEU A 89 -15.63 -8.72 -3.79
CA LEU A 89 -14.52 -8.77 -2.84
C LEU A 89 -13.25 -8.13 -3.42
N ALA A 90 -12.95 -8.36 -4.69
CA ALA A 90 -11.81 -7.73 -5.37
C ALA A 90 -11.94 -6.19 -5.41
N SER A 91 -13.14 -5.69 -5.64
CA SER A 91 -13.42 -4.24 -5.57
C SER A 91 -13.20 -3.70 -4.15
N MET A 92 -13.80 -4.36 -3.14
CA MET A 92 -13.67 -3.98 -1.74
C MET A 92 -12.21 -4.01 -1.26
N ALA A 93 -11.42 -5.00 -1.67
CA ALA A 93 -10.00 -5.08 -1.33
C ALA A 93 -9.22 -3.85 -1.83
N HIS A 94 -9.47 -3.40 -3.07
CA HIS A 94 -8.82 -2.19 -3.59
C HIS A 94 -9.15 -0.94 -2.78
N TYR A 95 -10.41 -0.73 -2.40
CA TYR A 95 -10.79 0.41 -1.55
C TYR A 95 -10.19 0.28 -0.15
N SER A 96 -10.14 -0.94 0.39
CA SER A 96 -9.55 -1.23 1.70
C SER A 96 -8.06 -0.90 1.72
N PHE A 97 -7.31 -1.19 0.65
CA PHE A 97 -5.90 -0.78 0.54
C PHE A 97 -5.73 0.74 0.66
N TYR A 98 -6.52 1.53 -0.07
CA TYR A 98 -6.43 2.98 0.01
C TYR A 98 -6.72 3.50 1.42
N LEU A 99 -7.77 2.98 2.05
CA LEU A 99 -8.17 3.38 3.40
C LEU A 99 -7.12 2.99 4.44
N ILE A 100 -6.69 1.72 4.45
CA ILE A 100 -5.73 1.20 5.43
C ILE A 100 -4.38 1.90 5.28
N VAL A 101 -3.87 2.08 4.05
CA VAL A 101 -2.58 2.78 3.82
C VAL A 101 -2.67 4.24 4.26
N PHE A 102 -3.81 4.92 4.08
CA PHE A 102 -3.97 6.27 4.62
C PHE A 102 -3.95 6.26 6.16
N LEU A 103 -4.72 5.37 6.79
CA LEU A 103 -4.86 5.31 8.25
C LEU A 103 -3.56 4.88 8.96
N ILE A 104 -2.80 3.93 8.40
CA ILE A 104 -1.51 3.51 8.97
C ILE A 104 -0.50 4.66 8.95
N ILE A 105 -0.47 5.44 7.87
CA ILE A 105 0.44 6.59 7.76
C ILE A 105 0.00 7.72 8.70
N ALA A 106 -1.30 8.02 8.77
CA ALA A 106 -1.85 9.02 9.68
C ALA A 106 -1.58 8.69 11.15
N SER A 107 -1.79 7.43 11.56
CA SER A 107 -1.51 6.97 12.92
C SER A 107 -0.02 6.93 13.26
N GLY A 108 0.83 6.56 12.29
CA GLY A 108 2.29 6.60 12.44
C GLY A 108 2.81 8.03 12.58
N TRP A 109 2.32 8.95 11.75
CA TRP A 109 2.66 10.37 11.83
C TRP A 109 2.22 10.99 13.16
N ALA A 110 0.99 10.69 13.61
CA ALA A 110 0.49 11.14 14.91
C ALA A 110 1.34 10.62 16.07
N THR A 111 1.77 9.35 16.01
CA THR A 111 2.71 8.78 17.00
C THR A 111 4.02 9.57 17.03
N GLY A 112 4.59 9.85 15.86
CA GLY A 112 5.79 10.68 15.75
C GLY A 112 5.59 12.09 16.30
N TRP A 113 4.43 12.70 16.07
CA TRP A 113 4.08 14.01 16.63
C TRP A 113 4.05 13.99 18.17
N PHE A 114 3.41 12.99 18.78
CA PHE A 114 3.37 12.85 20.23
C PHE A 114 4.74 12.58 20.83
N ILE A 115 5.58 11.77 20.18
CA ILE A 115 6.96 11.54 20.62
C ILE A 115 7.76 12.84 20.52
N ARG A 116 7.71 13.56 19.40
CA ARG A 116 8.44 14.83 19.24
C ARG A 116 7.94 15.93 20.16
N GLY A 117 6.66 15.96 20.52
CA GLY A 117 6.12 16.90 21.50
C GLY A 117 6.70 16.70 22.91
N VAL A 118 7.11 15.47 23.22
CA VAL A 118 7.68 15.06 24.52
C VAL A 118 9.21 15.09 24.53
N PHE A 119 9.87 14.88 23.38
CA PHE A 119 11.33 14.75 23.29
C PHE A 119 11.96 15.76 22.31
N GLN A 120 11.97 17.04 22.69
CA GLN A 120 12.42 18.16 21.83
C GLN A 120 13.92 18.47 21.98
N HIS A 121 14.66 17.77 22.85
CA HIS A 121 16.05 18.12 23.15
C HIS A 121 17.06 17.12 22.56
N PRO A 122 18.19 17.61 22.00
CA PRO A 122 19.28 16.75 21.56
C PRO A 122 19.77 15.86 22.71
N GLY A 123 19.76 14.53 22.52
CA GLY A 123 20.21 13.55 23.51
C GLY A 123 19.10 12.87 24.30
N GLU A 124 17.83 13.25 24.11
CA GLU A 124 16.71 12.55 24.73
C GLU A 124 16.47 11.17 24.12
N LEU A 125 16.34 10.16 24.99
CA LEU A 125 16.12 8.78 24.60
C LEU A 125 14.67 8.59 24.12
N LEU A 126 14.47 7.65 23.20
CA LEU A 126 13.13 7.19 22.84
C LEU A 126 12.40 6.69 24.11
N PRO A 127 11.07 6.83 24.20
CA PRO A 127 10.29 6.23 25.28
C PRO A 127 10.65 4.76 25.43
N ASN A 128 10.67 4.23 26.66
CA ASN A 128 10.98 2.82 26.91
C ASN A 128 10.07 1.87 26.10
N ASN A 129 8.83 2.29 25.84
CA ASN A 129 7.87 1.55 25.06
C ASN A 129 6.91 2.51 24.33
N PHE A 130 6.57 2.19 23.07
CA PHE A 130 5.61 2.94 22.28
C PHE A 130 4.14 2.52 22.49
N THR A 131 3.86 1.40 23.13
CA THR A 131 2.47 0.95 23.36
C THR A 131 1.69 1.85 24.30
N THR A 132 2.36 2.76 25.02
CA THR A 132 1.72 3.82 25.80
C THR A 132 0.96 4.82 24.91
N PHE A 133 1.29 4.91 23.62
CA PHE A 133 0.61 5.76 22.66
C PHE A 133 -0.50 4.98 21.94
N PRO A 134 -1.79 5.36 22.08
CA PRO A 134 -2.88 4.68 21.37
C PRO A 134 -2.70 4.68 19.85
N THR A 135 -2.09 5.74 19.30
CA THR A 135 -1.79 5.86 17.87
C THR A 135 -0.80 4.81 17.39
N PHE A 136 0.15 4.38 18.23
CA PHE A 136 1.09 3.31 17.89
C PHE A 136 0.37 1.96 17.85
N GLN A 137 -0.52 1.70 18.81
CA GLN A 137 -1.31 0.47 18.81
C GLN A 137 -2.19 0.36 17.57
N VAL A 138 -2.87 1.47 17.21
CA VAL A 138 -3.65 1.57 15.96
C VAL A 138 -2.76 1.31 14.75
N HIS A 139 -1.58 1.91 14.69
CA HIS A 139 -0.62 1.68 13.61
C HIS A 139 -0.22 0.20 13.49
N ALA A 140 0.09 -0.47 14.60
CA ALA A 140 0.47 -1.88 14.62
C ALA A 140 -0.66 -2.83 14.18
N VAL A 141 -1.89 -2.55 14.61
CA VAL A 141 -3.08 -3.30 14.16
C VAL A 141 -3.29 -3.10 12.65
N LEU A 142 -3.21 -1.86 12.18
CA LEU A 142 -3.36 -1.54 10.75
C LEU A 142 -2.24 -2.15 9.90
N ALA A 143 -1.01 -2.21 10.40
CA ALA A 143 0.11 -2.90 9.74
C ALA A 143 -0.18 -4.39 9.56
N THR A 144 -0.73 -5.03 10.59
CA THR A 144 -1.08 -6.47 10.56
C THR A 144 -2.25 -6.72 9.60
N MET A 145 -3.27 -5.85 9.61
CA MET A 145 -4.38 -5.90 8.66
C MET A 145 -3.89 -5.71 7.22
N LEU A 146 -2.98 -4.75 6.99
CA LEU A 146 -2.40 -4.50 5.67
C LEU A 146 -1.61 -5.71 5.18
N ALA A 147 -0.75 -6.30 6.01
CA ALA A 147 0.02 -7.49 5.67
C ALA A 147 -0.90 -8.67 5.28
N THR A 148 -1.97 -8.88 6.05
CA THR A 148 -2.98 -9.91 5.77
C THR A 148 -3.69 -9.66 4.44
N LEU A 149 -4.10 -8.41 4.19
CA LEU A 149 -4.75 -8.03 2.94
C LEU A 149 -3.82 -8.18 1.73
N ILE A 150 -2.54 -7.87 1.87
CA ILE A 150 -1.52 -8.12 0.83
C ILE A 150 -1.40 -9.61 0.55
N ALA A 151 -1.31 -10.46 1.57
CA ALA A 151 -1.21 -11.91 1.40
C ALA A 151 -2.45 -12.46 0.67
N ALA A 152 -3.65 -12.04 1.08
CA ALA A 152 -4.90 -12.42 0.41
C ALA A 152 -4.95 -11.93 -1.05
N HIS A 153 -4.49 -10.70 -1.32
CA HIS A 153 -4.41 -10.15 -2.66
C HIS A 153 -3.46 -10.92 -3.58
N ILE A 154 -2.28 -11.30 -3.07
CA ILE A 154 -1.31 -12.13 -3.80
C ILE A 154 -1.93 -13.51 -4.08
N ALA A 155 -2.53 -14.16 -3.08
CA ALA A 155 -3.19 -15.44 -3.25
C ALA A 155 -4.28 -15.39 -4.33
N ALA A 156 -5.10 -14.33 -4.34
CA ALA A 156 -6.10 -14.12 -5.38
C ALA A 156 -5.47 -13.93 -6.77
N ALA A 157 -4.41 -13.13 -6.89
CA ALA A 157 -3.70 -12.95 -8.16
C ALA A 157 -3.12 -14.27 -8.70
N LEU A 158 -2.58 -15.12 -7.83
CA LEU A 158 -2.08 -16.45 -8.18
C LEU A 158 -3.22 -17.39 -8.57
N PHE A 159 -4.36 -17.34 -7.88
CA PHE A 159 -5.56 -18.10 -8.23
C PHE A 159 -6.07 -17.75 -9.64
N HIS A 160 -6.16 -16.46 -9.95
CA HIS A 160 -6.50 -16.00 -11.30
C HIS A 160 -5.50 -16.49 -12.36
N GLN A 161 -4.21 -16.45 -12.05
CA GLN A 161 -3.16 -16.85 -12.99
C GLN A 161 -3.10 -18.35 -13.25
N PHE A 162 -3.20 -19.19 -12.20
CA PHE A 162 -2.92 -20.63 -12.31
C PHE A 162 -4.16 -21.50 -12.32
N VAL A 163 -5.26 -21.08 -11.67
CA VAL A 163 -6.50 -21.84 -11.61
C VAL A 163 -7.48 -21.36 -12.68
N LEU A 164 -7.88 -20.07 -12.63
CA LEU A 164 -8.84 -19.53 -13.60
C LEU A 164 -8.22 -19.33 -14.99
N LYS A 165 -6.91 -19.07 -15.06
CA LYS A 165 -6.15 -18.83 -16.30
C LYS A 165 -6.80 -17.76 -17.19
N ASP A 166 -7.42 -16.77 -16.58
CA ASP A 166 -8.21 -15.73 -17.25
C ASP A 166 -7.37 -14.55 -17.77
N GLY A 167 -6.05 -14.61 -17.57
CA GLY A 167 -5.11 -13.59 -18.00
C GLY A 167 -5.20 -12.28 -17.22
N LEU A 168 -5.86 -12.24 -16.05
CA LEU A 168 -5.98 -11.04 -15.20
C LEU A 168 -4.61 -10.38 -14.95
N PHE A 169 -3.59 -11.20 -14.64
CA PHE A 169 -2.25 -10.75 -14.31
C PHE A 169 -1.64 -9.87 -15.41
N ARG A 170 -1.90 -10.18 -16.68
CA ARG A 170 -1.38 -9.42 -17.84
C ARG A 170 -1.82 -7.96 -17.85
N ARG A 171 -2.92 -7.62 -17.17
CA ARG A 171 -3.43 -6.24 -17.09
C ARG A 171 -2.55 -5.35 -16.23
N MET A 172 -1.81 -5.92 -15.28
CA MET A 172 -0.87 -5.23 -14.38
C MET A 172 0.60 -5.56 -14.70
N TRP A 173 0.88 -5.98 -15.93
CA TRP A 173 2.24 -6.24 -16.42
C TRP A 173 2.61 -5.32 -17.58
N PHE A 174 3.92 -5.09 -17.76
CA PHE A 174 4.43 -4.30 -18.88
C PHE A 174 4.09 -4.97 -20.23
N GLY A 175 3.76 -4.16 -21.24
CA GLY A 175 3.46 -4.66 -22.58
C GLY A 175 2.63 -3.69 -23.43
N ARG A 176 2.35 -4.09 -24.68
CA ARG A 176 1.63 -3.27 -25.66
C ARG A 176 0.20 -2.96 -25.18
N ARG A 177 -0.16 -1.68 -25.22
CA ARG A 177 -1.48 -1.17 -24.85
C ARG A 177 -2.25 -0.75 -26.10
N THR A 178 -3.42 -1.35 -26.29
CA THR A 178 -4.38 -1.00 -27.35
C THR A 178 -5.60 -0.34 -26.70
N ILE A 179 -6.17 0.67 -27.34
CA ILE A 179 -7.39 1.35 -26.90
C ILE A 179 -8.42 1.12 -28.00
N VAL A 180 -9.54 0.49 -27.67
CA VAL A 180 -10.68 0.36 -28.57
C VAL A 180 -11.54 1.61 -28.36
N PRO A 181 -11.81 2.42 -29.42
CA PRO A 181 -12.69 3.57 -29.31
C PRO A 181 -14.07 3.17 -28.77
N ALA A 182 -14.70 4.02 -27.97
CA ALA A 182 -16.11 3.81 -27.63
C ALA A 182 -16.95 4.04 -28.90
N GLU A 183 -17.83 3.09 -29.26
CA GLU A 183 -18.86 3.35 -30.26
C GLU A 183 -19.72 4.53 -29.79
N LYS A 184 -20.01 5.43 -30.74
CA LYS A 184 -20.79 6.66 -30.50
C LYS A 184 -22.27 6.35 -30.36
#